data_AF-A0A559RQJ1-F1
#
_entry.id   AF-A0A559RQJ1-F1
#
_cell.length_a   1.000
_cell.length_b   1.000
_cell.length_c   1.000
_cell.angle_alpha   90.00
_cell.angle_beta   90.00
_cell.angle_gamma   90.00
#
_symmetry.space_group_name_H-M   'P 1'
#
loop_
_entity.id
_entity.type
_entity.pdbx_description
1 polymer ?
#
loop_
_entity_poly.entity_id
_entity_poly.type
_entity_poly.pdbx_seq_one_letter_code
_entity_poly.pdbx_strand_id
1 'polypeptide(L)'
;MTKAFILLLIIMSSTLYSQEKLEKGQHILKDKLTYIIIKENNVFEYNKYHNFSPLTVKEEREKENKPRGCGTIAYISGAKGKGHFKIIDSTLVLKFAEFEKHMDKETDYDSINKSLKFSISEFID
;
A
#
# COMPACT_ATOMS: atom_id res chain seq x y z
N MET A 1 -8.36 11.24 47.37
CA MET A 1 -8.89 10.43 46.25
C MET A 1 -8.74 11.11 44.89
N THR A 2 -8.63 12.44 44.81
CA THR A 2 -8.53 13.22 43.56
C THR A 2 -7.23 13.04 42.78
N LYS A 3 -6.08 12.82 43.44
CA LYS A 3 -4.78 12.67 42.74
C LYS A 3 -4.67 11.38 41.91
N ALA A 4 -5.26 10.28 42.37
CA ALA A 4 -5.24 9.00 41.64
C ALA A 4 -6.09 9.06 40.35
N PHE A 5 -7.19 9.81 40.38
CA PHE A 5 -8.10 9.97 39.25
C PHE A 5 -7.45 10.76 38.10
N ILE A 6 -6.66 11.78 38.43
CA ILE A 6 -5.91 12.59 37.45
C ILE A 6 -4.83 11.73 36.78
N LEU A 7 -4.14 10.86 37.54
CA LEU A 7 -3.13 9.98 36.98
C LEU A 7 -3.73 8.96 36.01
N LEU A 8 -4.91 8.40 36.32
CA LEU A 8 -5.63 7.46 35.45
C LEU A 8 -6.03 8.10 34.11
N LEU A 9 -6.46 9.38 34.14
CA LEU A 9 -6.80 10.17 32.95
C LEU A 9 -5.59 10.46 32.06
N ILE A 10 -4.41 10.66 32.66
CA ILE A 10 -3.15 10.90 31.92
C ILE A 10 -2.64 9.60 31.27
N ILE A 11 -2.77 8.46 31.95
CA ILE A 11 -2.36 7.17 31.38
C ILE A 11 -3.28 6.79 30.21
N MET A 12 -4.60 6.99 30.35
CA MET A 12 -5.58 6.75 29.28
C MET A 12 -5.42 7.66 28.05
N SER A 13 -4.91 8.89 28.21
CA SER A 13 -4.65 9.77 27.08
C SER A 13 -3.35 9.44 26.34
N SER A 14 -2.36 8.85 27.04
CA SER A 14 -1.08 8.47 26.45
C SER A 14 -1.12 7.25 25.53
N THR A 15 -2.13 6.37 25.66
CA THR A 15 -2.30 5.20 24.77
C THR A 15 -2.84 5.56 23.38
N LEU A 16 -3.28 6.81 23.14
CA LEU A 16 -3.89 7.24 21.89
C LEU A 16 -2.91 7.71 20.80
N TYR A 17 -1.60 7.83 21.10
CA TYR A 17 -0.67 8.54 20.22
C TYR A 17 0.45 7.70 19.59
N SER A 18 0.34 6.38 19.65
CA SER A 18 1.19 5.47 18.86
C SER A 18 0.37 4.82 17.75
N GLN A 19 -0.27 5.63 16.90
CA GLN A 19 -0.69 5.11 15.60
C GLN A 19 0.57 4.91 14.75
N GLU A 20 0.77 3.69 14.26
CA GLU A 20 1.73 3.41 13.20
C GLU A 20 1.48 4.41 12.06
N LYS A 21 2.41 5.34 11.88
CA LYS A 21 2.40 6.23 10.72
C LYS A 21 3.23 5.56 9.65
N LEU A 22 2.63 5.25 8.49
CA LEU A 22 3.43 5.01 7.29
C LEU A 22 4.23 6.28 7.01
N GLU A 23 5.53 6.13 6.84
CA GLU A 23 6.39 7.23 6.43
C GLU A 23 6.02 7.72 5.02
N LYS A 24 6.31 8.99 4.72
CA LYS A 24 6.19 9.51 3.37
C LYS A 24 7.18 8.77 2.46
N GLY A 25 6.71 8.26 1.33
CA GLY A 25 7.57 7.50 0.43
C GLY A 25 6.83 6.40 -0.32
N GLN A 26 7.58 5.58 -1.03
CA GLN A 26 7.07 4.42 -1.74
C GLN A 26 7.12 3.20 -0.83
N HIS A 27 5.97 2.52 -0.72
CA HIS A 27 5.80 1.29 0.05
C HIS A 27 5.43 0.17 -0.91
N ILE A 28 6.20 -0.91 -0.89
CA ILE A 28 6.05 -2.03 -1.82
C ILE A 28 5.43 -3.20 -1.06
N LEU A 29 4.38 -3.80 -1.61
CA LEU A 29 3.81 -5.01 -1.01
C LEU A 29 4.74 -6.20 -1.23
N LYS A 30 4.63 -7.21 -0.36
CA LYS A 30 5.36 -8.49 -0.46
C LYS A 30 5.15 -9.24 -1.78
N ASP A 31 4.04 -8.97 -2.49
CA ASP A 31 3.80 -9.47 -3.84
C ASP A 31 4.79 -8.91 -4.89
N LYS A 32 5.48 -7.81 -4.56
CA LYS A 32 6.38 -7.02 -5.42
C LYS A 32 5.73 -6.50 -6.71
N LEU A 33 4.41 -6.60 -6.84
CA LEU A 33 3.63 -6.13 -7.99
C LEU A 33 2.81 -4.88 -7.66
N THR A 34 2.54 -4.66 -6.38
CA THR A 34 1.77 -3.53 -5.89
C THR A 34 2.68 -2.59 -5.11
N TYR A 35 2.59 -1.29 -5.39
CA TYR A 35 3.22 -0.27 -4.57
C TYR A 35 2.30 0.94 -4.36
N ILE A 36 2.45 1.55 -3.21
CA ILE A 36 1.68 2.71 -2.75
C ILE A 36 2.65 3.82 -2.40
N ILE A 37 2.49 4.99 -3.03
CA ILE A 37 3.26 6.18 -2.72
C ILE A 37 2.44 7.02 -1.75
N ILE A 38 2.93 7.15 -0.52
CA ILE A 38 2.37 8.02 0.51
C ILE A 38 2.96 9.42 0.36
N LYS A 39 2.09 10.41 0.22
CA LYS A 39 2.42 11.83 0.09
C LYS A 39 1.95 12.61 1.33
N GLU A 40 2.25 13.90 1.35
CA GLU A 40 1.76 14.82 2.39
C GLU A 40 0.23 14.93 2.38
N ASN A 41 -0.34 15.43 3.48
CA ASN A 41 -1.77 15.68 3.62
C ASN A 41 -2.64 14.44 3.40
N ASN A 42 -2.14 13.28 3.82
CA ASN A 42 -2.81 11.98 3.71
C ASN A 42 -3.19 11.61 2.27
N VAL A 43 -2.42 12.06 1.27
CA VAL A 43 -2.64 11.73 -0.14
C VAL A 43 -1.83 10.50 -0.51
N PHE A 44 -2.37 9.66 -1.41
CA PHE A 44 -1.63 8.52 -1.96
C PHE A 44 -1.74 8.40 -3.49
N GLU A 45 -0.79 7.66 -4.06
CA GLU A 45 -0.88 7.05 -5.39
C GLU A 45 -0.72 5.54 -5.28
N TYR A 46 -1.61 4.80 -5.92
CA TYR A 46 -1.65 3.35 -5.95
C TYR A 46 -1.32 2.87 -7.36
N ASN A 47 -0.43 1.87 -7.46
CA ASN A 47 -0.07 1.24 -8.71
C ASN A 47 0.09 -0.26 -8.50
N LYS A 48 -0.49 -1.04 -9.42
CA LYS A 48 -0.37 -2.49 -9.48
C LYS A 48 0.03 -2.92 -10.88
N TYR A 49 1.06 -3.74 -10.99
CA TYR A 49 1.46 -4.39 -12.24
C TYR A 49 0.64 -5.66 -12.47
N HIS A 50 0.37 -6.00 -13.74
CA HIS A 50 -0.39 -7.18 -14.10
C HIS A 50 0.41 -8.48 -13.88
N ASN A 51 1.65 -8.53 -14.35
CA ASN A 51 2.46 -9.76 -14.38
C ASN A 51 3.86 -9.60 -13.77
N PHE A 52 4.57 -8.52 -14.11
CA PHE A 52 5.91 -8.26 -13.61
C PHE A 52 6.12 -6.77 -13.38
N SER A 53 6.93 -6.45 -12.37
CA SER A 53 7.32 -5.10 -12.03
C SER A 53 8.82 -4.90 -12.29
N PRO A 54 9.30 -3.65 -12.33
CA PRO A 54 10.73 -3.37 -12.36
C PRO A 54 11.51 -4.01 -11.19
N LEU A 55 10.82 -4.31 -10.08
CA LEU A 55 11.41 -4.88 -8.86
C LEU A 55 11.59 -6.39 -8.95
N THR A 56 10.78 -7.09 -9.75
CA THR A 56 10.85 -8.56 -9.93
C THR A 56 11.65 -8.99 -11.15
N VAL A 57 12.09 -8.05 -11.99
CA VAL A 57 12.75 -8.34 -13.28
C VAL A 57 13.99 -9.22 -13.17
N LYS A 58 14.82 -9.03 -12.13
CA LYS A 58 16.04 -9.85 -11.96
C LYS A 58 15.69 -11.30 -11.61
N GLU A 59 14.82 -11.49 -10.62
CA GLU A 59 14.35 -12.81 -10.19
C GLU A 59 13.65 -13.57 -11.33
N GLU A 60 12.83 -12.88 -12.13
CA GLU A 60 12.17 -13.50 -13.27
C GLU A 60 13.14 -13.86 -14.41
N ARG A 61 14.17 -13.04 -14.66
CA ARG A 61 15.23 -13.38 -15.63
C ARG A 61 16.02 -14.61 -15.22
N GLU A 62 16.25 -14.80 -13.92
CA GLU A 62 16.95 -15.96 -13.39
C GLU A 62 16.10 -17.24 -13.49
N LYS A 63 14.78 -17.14 -13.26
CA LYS A 63 13.86 -18.29 -13.39
C LYS A 63 13.68 -18.77 -14.83
N GLU A 64 13.70 -17.87 -15.81
CA GLU A 64 13.26 -18.24 -17.16
C GLU A 64 14.23 -19.11 -17.96
N ASN A 65 15.49 -19.29 -17.54
CA ASN A 65 16.50 -20.18 -18.17
C ASN A 65 16.66 -20.06 -19.71
N LYS A 66 16.03 -19.05 -20.32
CA LYS A 66 16.01 -18.82 -21.77
C LYS A 66 16.56 -17.44 -22.03
N PRO A 67 17.60 -17.31 -22.87
CA PRO A 67 18.07 -16.01 -23.30
C PRO A 67 16.95 -15.32 -24.08
N ARG A 68 16.26 -14.37 -23.45
CA ARG A 68 15.41 -13.43 -24.20
C ARG A 68 16.37 -12.63 -25.10
N GLY A 69 16.11 -12.63 -26.42
CA GLY A 69 16.83 -11.76 -27.36
C GLY A 69 16.69 -10.29 -26.94
N CYS A 70 17.42 -9.37 -27.60
CA CYS A 70 17.43 -7.92 -27.38
C CYS A 70 16.05 -7.23 -27.51
N GLY A 71 15.09 -7.62 -26.68
CA GLY A 71 13.73 -7.09 -26.60
C GLY A 71 13.56 -6.24 -25.35
N THR A 72 12.78 -5.18 -25.49
CA THR A 72 12.39 -4.31 -24.38
C THR A 72 11.44 -5.06 -23.45
N ILE A 73 11.69 -5.00 -22.13
CA ILE A 73 10.74 -5.51 -21.12
C ILE A 73 9.60 -4.50 -20.99
N ALA A 74 8.38 -4.92 -21.33
CA ALA A 74 7.19 -4.07 -21.30
C ALA A 74 6.37 -4.29 -20.02
N TYR A 75 6.44 -3.36 -19.07
CA TYR A 75 5.66 -3.45 -17.82
C TYR A 75 4.18 -3.14 -18.06
N ILE A 76 3.31 -4.13 -17.83
CA ILE A 76 1.87 -3.98 -18.06
C ILE A 76 1.19 -3.50 -16.78
N SER A 77 0.47 -2.38 -16.86
CA SER A 77 -0.32 -1.85 -15.74
C SER A 77 -1.57 -2.71 -15.51
N GLY A 78 -1.76 -3.15 -14.26
CA GLY A 78 -2.93 -3.88 -13.80
C GLY A 78 -4.02 -2.93 -13.30
N ALA A 79 -3.68 -2.07 -12.34
CA ALA A 79 -4.59 -1.06 -11.81
C ALA A 79 -3.81 0.15 -11.28
N LYS A 80 -4.44 1.32 -11.29
CA LYS A 80 -3.86 2.55 -10.74
C LYS A 80 -4.93 3.41 -10.10
N GLY A 81 -4.54 4.29 -9.18
CA GLY A 81 -5.48 5.24 -8.61
C GLY A 81 -4.84 6.21 -7.65
N LYS A 82 -5.61 7.19 -7.21
CA LYS A 82 -5.17 8.19 -6.24
C LYS A 82 -6.32 8.64 -5.36
N GLY A 83 -5.98 9.19 -4.21
CA GLY A 83 -6.96 9.73 -3.28
C GLY A 83 -6.35 9.97 -1.91
N HIS A 84 -7.16 9.72 -0.87
CA HIS A 84 -6.75 9.91 0.52
C HIS A 84 -6.68 8.59 1.28
N PHE A 85 -5.78 8.50 2.24
CA PHE A 85 -5.65 7.32 3.08
C PHE A 85 -5.87 7.64 4.55
N LYS A 86 -6.11 6.59 5.32
CA LYS A 86 -6.07 6.61 6.78
C LYS A 86 -5.54 5.28 7.29
N ILE A 87 -4.94 5.29 8.47
CA ILE A 87 -4.48 4.08 9.16
C ILE A 87 -5.39 3.87 10.37
N ILE A 88 -5.94 2.66 10.48
CA ILE A 88 -6.79 2.25 11.60
C ILE A 88 -6.33 0.84 11.98
N ASP A 89 -5.91 0.64 13.23
CA ASP A 89 -5.52 -0.67 13.77
C ASP A 89 -4.57 -1.45 12.83
N SER A 90 -3.43 -0.84 12.50
CA SER A 90 -2.41 -1.38 11.58
C SER A 90 -2.90 -1.74 10.18
N THR A 91 -4.07 -1.23 9.78
CA THR A 91 -4.64 -1.38 8.44
C THR A 91 -4.60 -0.04 7.71
N LEU A 92 -3.94 -0.04 6.56
CA LEU A 92 -3.97 1.07 5.62
C LEU A 92 -5.27 1.00 4.81
N VAL A 93 -6.12 2.00 4.95
CA VAL A 93 -7.36 2.14 4.19
C VAL A 93 -7.19 3.23 3.14
N LEU A 94 -7.20 2.84 1.87
CA LEU A 94 -7.14 3.75 0.72
C LEU A 94 -8.55 4.12 0.28
N LYS A 95 -8.85 5.41 0.17
CA LYS A 95 -10.10 5.95 -0.37
C LYS A 95 -9.83 6.64 -1.70
N PHE A 96 -10.33 6.06 -2.77
CA PHE A 96 -10.03 6.47 -4.13
C PHE A 96 -10.96 7.60 -4.58
N ALA A 97 -10.34 8.70 -5.01
CA ALA A 97 -11.02 9.73 -5.80
C ALA A 97 -11.08 9.29 -7.27
N GLU A 98 -9.99 8.69 -7.75
CA GLU A 98 -9.85 8.13 -9.09
C GLU A 98 -9.28 6.72 -8.98
N PHE A 99 -9.89 5.76 -9.66
CA PHE A 99 -9.41 4.38 -9.75
C PHE A 99 -9.65 3.85 -11.16
N GLU A 100 -8.57 3.41 -11.81
CA GLU A 100 -8.60 2.80 -13.13
C GLU A 100 -8.14 1.35 -13.00
N LYS A 101 -9.04 0.43 -13.34
CA LYS A 101 -8.75 -1.01 -13.46
C LYS A 101 -8.47 -1.30 -14.93
N HIS A 102 -7.27 -1.80 -15.22
CA HIS A 102 -6.83 -2.17 -16.56
C HIS A 102 -6.90 -3.70 -16.72
N MET A 103 -5.76 -4.40 -16.67
CA MET A 103 -5.69 -5.87 -16.82
C MET A 103 -5.73 -6.62 -15.48
N ASP A 104 -6.03 -5.94 -14.39
CA ASP A 104 -6.20 -6.57 -13.10
C ASP A 104 -7.59 -7.23 -12.97
N LYS A 105 -7.65 -8.48 -12.52
CA LYS A 105 -8.91 -9.17 -12.17
C LYS A 105 -9.03 -9.45 -10.68
N GLU A 106 -7.93 -9.39 -9.95
CA GLU A 106 -7.80 -9.97 -8.61
C GLU A 106 -7.87 -8.95 -7.49
N THR A 107 -7.76 -7.64 -7.79
CA THR A 107 -7.88 -6.63 -6.73
C THR A 107 -9.30 -6.59 -6.19
N ASP A 108 -9.41 -6.84 -4.88
CA ASP A 108 -10.63 -6.77 -4.08
C ASP A 108 -11.04 -5.31 -3.81
N TYR A 109 -11.33 -4.58 -4.89
CA TYR A 109 -11.77 -3.20 -4.85
C TYR A 109 -13.22 -3.11 -4.41
N ASP A 110 -13.45 -2.53 -3.25
CA ASP A 110 -14.78 -2.19 -2.77
C ASP A 110 -15.31 -0.99 -3.56
N SER A 111 -16.16 -1.27 -4.55
CA SER A 111 -16.72 -0.27 -5.46
C SER A 111 -17.73 0.66 -4.81
N ILE A 112 -18.42 0.21 -3.76
CA ILE A 112 -19.41 0.99 -3.01
C ILE A 112 -18.69 2.06 -2.20
N ASN A 113 -17.66 1.65 -1.46
CA ASN A 113 -16.90 2.51 -0.58
C ASN A 113 -15.69 3.17 -1.26
N LYS A 114 -15.46 2.84 -2.53
CA LYS A 114 -14.31 3.24 -3.34
C LYS A 114 -13.00 3.05 -2.59
N SER A 115 -12.76 1.84 -2.09
CA SER A 115 -11.61 1.59 -1.21
C SER A 115 -10.89 0.27 -1.39
N LEU A 116 -9.61 0.30 -1.00
CA LEU A 116 -8.79 -0.88 -0.74
C LEU A 116 -8.27 -0.84 0.69
N LYS A 117 -7.96 -2.01 1.23
CA LYS A 117 -7.40 -2.19 2.57
C LYS A 117 -6.18 -3.09 2.46
N PHE A 118 -5.13 -2.72 3.18
CA PHE A 118 -3.88 -3.47 3.26
C PHE A 118 -3.45 -3.56 4.72
N SER A 119 -2.95 -4.71 5.13
CA SER A 119 -2.27 -4.79 6.43
C SER A 119 -0.90 -4.14 6.29
N ILE A 120 -0.48 -3.32 7.26
CA ILE A 120 0.87 -2.71 7.22
C ILE A 120 1.96 -3.80 7.22
N SER A 121 1.69 -4.96 7.81
CA SER A 121 2.58 -6.12 7.76
C SER A 121 2.75 -6.74 6.37
N GLU A 122 1.99 -6.33 5.36
CA GLU A 122 2.11 -6.81 3.97
C GLU A 122 3.14 -6.03 3.17
N PHE A 123 3.66 -4.91 3.69
CA PHE A 123 4.74 -4.19 3.05
C PHE A 123 6.11 -4.85 3.30
N ILE A 124 7.04 -4.62 2.38
CA ILE A 124 8.45 -4.97 2.52
C ILE A 124 9.11 -3.89 3.38
N ASP A 125 9.82 -4.31 4.42
CA ASP A 125 10.62 -3.44 5.30
C ASP A 125 11.88 -2.90 4.60
#